data_AF-A0A8C6T4S3-F1
#
_entry.id   AF-A0A8C6T4S3-F1
#
_cell.length_a   1.000
_cell.length_b   1.000
_cell.length_c   1.000
_cell.angle_alpha   90.00
_cell.angle_beta   90.00
_cell.angle_gamma   90.00
#
_symmetry.space_group_name_H-M   'P 1'
#
loop_
_entity.id
_entity.type
_entity.pdbx_description
1 polymer ?
#
loop_
_entity_poly.entity_id
_entity_poly.type
_entity_poly.pdbx_seq_one_letter_code
_entity_poly.pdbx_strand_id
1 'polypeptide(L)'
;GSNVPLVSGSGDAVCVLEDQWPSPPRRRAPVAPNEEQLRREPWYHSRMSRRDAEKLLIRDGDFLVRESTTNPGQYVLTGMHCGLPKHLLLVDPEGVVSSY
;
A
#
# COMPACT_ATOMS: atom_id res chain seq x y z
N GLY A 1 46.97 -26.08 45.34
CA GLY A 1 46.80 -26.54 43.96
C GLY A 1 45.65 -25.76 43.39
N SER A 2 45.87 -24.88 42.42
CA SER A 2 45.84 -25.19 40.97
C SER A 2 44.40 -25.52 40.55
N ASN A 3 43.76 -24.92 39.56
CA ASN A 3 44.23 -24.09 38.44
C ASN A 3 42.99 -23.37 37.86
N VAL A 4 43.19 -22.17 37.30
CA VAL A 4 42.20 -21.50 36.42
C VAL A 4 42.41 -21.95 34.98
N PRO A 5 41.35 -22.10 34.17
CA PRO A 5 41.46 -21.91 32.74
C PRO A 5 40.75 -20.62 32.32
N LEU A 6 41.48 -19.83 31.53
CA LEU A 6 41.00 -18.70 30.76
C LEU A 6 40.19 -19.25 29.57
N VAL A 7 38.98 -18.72 29.34
CA VAL A 7 38.37 -18.73 28.01
C VAL A 7 37.80 -17.35 27.71
N SER A 8 38.36 -16.78 26.66
CA SER A 8 37.97 -15.53 26.01
C SER A 8 36.62 -15.73 25.33
N GLY A 9 35.71 -14.79 25.51
CA GLY A 9 34.42 -14.77 24.84
C GLY A 9 33.86 -13.37 24.92
N SER A 10 34.35 -12.51 24.02
CA SER A 10 33.82 -11.18 23.78
C SER A 10 32.30 -11.25 23.69
N GLY A 11 31.63 -10.48 24.53
CA GLY A 11 30.21 -10.22 24.41
C GLY A 11 29.99 -9.39 23.15
N ASP A 12 29.73 -10.07 22.03
CA ASP A 12 29.10 -9.43 20.90
C ASP A 12 27.60 -9.43 21.17
N ALA A 13 27.18 -8.26 21.65
CA ALA A 13 25.81 -7.83 21.75
C ALA A 13 25.02 -8.31 20.53
N VAL A 14 24.13 -9.27 20.76
CA VAL A 14 22.96 -9.44 19.91
C VAL A 14 22.19 -8.13 20.01
N CYS A 15 22.43 -7.23 19.07
CA CYS A 15 21.55 -6.10 18.80
C CYS A 15 20.25 -6.67 18.23
N VAL A 16 19.44 -7.29 19.09
CA VAL A 16 18.01 -7.43 18.83
C VAL A 16 17.44 -6.04 19.03
N LEU A 17 17.68 -5.17 18.05
CA LEU A 17 16.86 -3.99 17.87
C LEU A 17 15.54 -4.54 17.36
N GLU A 18 14.68 -4.96 18.29
CA GLU A 18 13.28 -5.23 17.98
C GLU A 18 12.80 -4.01 17.19
N ASP A 19 12.37 -4.27 15.95
CA ASP A 19 11.52 -3.42 15.13
C ASP A 19 10.21 -3.16 15.87
N GLN A 20 10.29 -2.53 17.04
CA GLN A 20 9.18 -2.18 17.89
C GLN A 20 8.58 -0.91 17.34
N TRP A 21 8.11 -1.00 16.09
CA TRP A 21 7.12 -0.07 15.60
C TRP A 21 5.89 -0.29 16.47
N PRO A 22 5.46 0.70 17.27
CA PRO A 22 4.25 0.57 18.05
C PRO A 22 3.13 0.19 17.09
N SER A 23 2.34 -0.82 17.44
CA SER A 23 1.20 -1.25 16.63
C SER A 23 0.43 0.00 16.20
N PRO A 24 0.08 0.16 14.91
CA PRO A 24 -0.66 1.33 14.46
C PRO A 24 -1.82 1.55 15.42
N PRO A 25 -2.02 2.78 15.94
CA PRO A 25 -3.18 3.04 16.78
C PRO A 25 -4.39 2.51 16.04
N ARG A 26 -5.31 1.83 16.73
CA ARG A 26 -6.56 1.28 16.18
C ARG A 26 -7.49 2.43 15.72
N ARG A 27 -7.01 3.31 14.85
CA ARG A 27 -7.83 4.21 14.07
C ARG A 27 -8.55 3.28 13.12
N ARG A 28 -9.80 2.96 13.44
CA ARG A 28 -10.72 2.47 12.42
C ARG A 28 -10.59 3.42 11.25
N ALA A 29 -10.32 2.88 10.07
CA ALA A 29 -10.36 3.70 8.89
C ALA A 29 -11.75 4.35 8.81
N PRO A 30 -11.83 5.62 8.38
CA PRO A 30 -13.11 6.21 8.03
C PRO A 30 -13.84 5.25 7.08
N VAL A 31 -15.18 5.23 7.17
CA VAL A 31 -16.00 4.46 6.23
C VAL A 31 -15.61 4.88 4.81
N ALA A 32 -15.28 3.90 3.97
CA ALA A 32 -14.92 4.15 2.58
C ALA A 32 -16.08 4.92 1.89
N PRO A 33 -15.77 5.96 1.10
CA PRO A 33 -16.79 6.67 0.34
C PRO A 33 -17.50 5.72 -0.63
N ASN A 34 -18.80 5.93 -0.82
CA ASN A 34 -19.56 5.14 -1.78
C ASN A 34 -19.26 5.56 -3.22
N GLU A 35 -19.67 4.74 -4.19
CA GLU A 35 -19.36 4.98 -5.60
C GLU A 35 -19.91 6.32 -6.11
N GLU A 36 -21.07 6.77 -5.62
CA GLU A 36 -21.66 8.05 -6.01
C GLU A 36 -20.83 9.24 -5.54
N GLN A 37 -20.23 9.15 -4.34
CA GLN A 37 -19.28 10.15 -3.86
C GLN A 37 -18.01 10.15 -4.71
N LEU A 38 -17.47 8.97 -5.04
CA LEU A 38 -16.30 8.86 -5.92
C LEU A 38 -16.54 9.46 -7.30
N ARG A 39 -17.73 9.28 -7.89
CA ARG A 39 -18.09 9.84 -9.21
C ARG A 39 -18.07 11.37 -9.28
N ARG A 40 -18.05 12.06 -8.15
CA ARG A 40 -17.96 13.53 -8.07
C ARG A 40 -16.52 14.02 -8.09
N GLU A 41 -15.56 13.12 -7.90
CA GLU A 41 -14.15 13.45 -7.81
C GLU A 41 -13.50 13.47 -9.20
N PRO A 42 -12.71 14.51 -9.53
CA PRO A 42 -12.11 14.66 -10.86
C PRO A 42 -11.02 13.61 -11.16
N TRP A 43 -10.49 12.96 -10.13
CA TRP A 43 -9.47 11.91 -10.22
C TRP A 43 -10.07 10.49 -10.34
N TYR A 44 -11.39 10.33 -10.25
CA TYR A 44 -12.05 9.03 -10.34
C TYR A 44 -12.70 8.80 -11.71
N HIS A 45 -12.34 7.69 -12.36
CA HIS A 45 -12.72 7.40 -13.74
C HIS A 45 -13.65 6.18 -13.91
N SER A 46 -14.35 5.75 -12.84
CA SER A 46 -15.24 4.57 -12.90
C SER A 46 -14.54 3.34 -13.48
N ARG A 47 -15.24 2.49 -14.25
CA ARG A 47 -14.61 1.38 -15.00
C ARG A 47 -13.76 1.91 -16.14
N MET A 48 -12.45 1.74 -16.00
CA MET A 48 -11.49 2.11 -17.01
C MET A 48 -10.44 1.02 -17.17
N SER A 49 -10.04 0.74 -18.41
CA SER A 49 -9.00 -0.23 -18.70
C SER A 49 -7.63 0.28 -18.24
N ARG A 50 -6.69 -0.63 -17.96
CA ARG A 50 -5.30 -0.27 -17.63
C ARG A 50 -4.69 0.60 -18.73
N ARG A 51 -4.86 0.21 -19.99
CA ARG A 51 -4.27 0.90 -21.14
C ARG A 51 -4.82 2.31 -21.32
N ASP A 52 -6.11 2.52 -21.06
CA ASP A 52 -6.70 3.85 -21.21
C ASP A 52 -6.28 4.77 -20.07
N ALA A 53 -6.12 4.23 -18.85
CA ALA A 53 -5.56 4.98 -17.74
C ALA A 53 -4.13 5.44 -18.02
N GLU A 54 -3.26 4.57 -18.55
CA GLU A 54 -1.87 4.90 -18.89
C GLU A 54 -1.76 6.06 -19.90
N LYS A 55 -2.71 6.16 -20.85
CA LYS A 55 -2.74 7.26 -21.84
C LYS A 55 -3.11 8.61 -21.26
N LEU A 56 -3.81 8.64 -20.12
CA LEU A 56 -4.23 9.88 -19.47
C LEU A 56 -3.12 10.48 -18.59
N LEU A 57 -2.11 9.69 -18.26
CA LEU A 57 -0.97 10.13 -17.46
C LEU A 57 0.13 10.65 -18.38
N ILE A 58 0.41 11.95 -18.31
CA ILE A 58 1.36 12.61 -19.21
C ILE A 58 2.65 12.95 -18.46
N ARG A 59 2.53 13.41 -17.20
CA ARG A 59 3.62 13.92 -16.39
C ARG A 59 3.85 13.04 -15.17
N ASP A 60 5.08 13.01 -14.70
CA ASP A 60 5.40 12.40 -13.40
C ASP A 60 4.61 13.06 -12.28
N GLY A 61 3.95 12.24 -11.46
CA GLY A 61 3.02 12.68 -10.43
C GLY A 61 1.56 12.69 -10.85
N ASP A 62 1.25 12.56 -12.14
CA ASP A 62 -0.14 12.38 -12.58
C ASP A 62 -0.69 11.07 -12.01
N PHE A 63 -1.94 11.09 -11.58
CA PHE A 63 -2.61 9.91 -11.09
C PHE A 63 -4.12 9.96 -11.33
N LEU A 64 -4.74 8.78 -11.29
CA LEU A 64 -6.18 8.60 -11.28
C LEU A 64 -6.55 7.30 -10.56
N VAL A 65 -7.77 7.23 -10.04
CA VAL A 65 -8.34 6.00 -9.48
C VAL A 65 -9.39 5.46 -10.43
N ARG A 66 -9.40 4.14 -10.63
CA ARG A 66 -10.36 3.44 -11.49
C ARG A 66 -10.87 2.17 -10.83
N GLU A 67 -12.11 1.80 -11.13
CA GLU A 67 -12.63 0.46 -10.88
C GLU A 67 -12.02 -0.52 -11.89
N SER A 68 -11.63 -1.70 -11.43
CA SER A 68 -11.12 -2.77 -12.27
C SER A 68 -12.22 -3.29 -13.21
N THR A 69 -11.92 -3.33 -14.51
CA THR A 69 -12.84 -3.90 -15.52
C THR A 69 -13.03 -5.40 -15.36
N THR A 70 -12.02 -6.11 -14.84
CA THR A 70 -12.00 -7.57 -14.67
C THR A 70 -12.56 -8.02 -13.32
N ASN A 71 -12.38 -7.22 -12.27
CA ASN A 71 -12.83 -7.55 -10.92
C ASN A 71 -13.68 -6.39 -10.38
N PRO A 72 -15.01 -6.43 -10.59
CA PRO A 72 -15.93 -5.47 -9.99
C PRO A 72 -15.67 -5.28 -8.48
N GLY A 73 -15.77 -4.05 -8.00
CA GLY A 73 -15.53 -3.72 -6.59
C GLY A 73 -14.06 -3.61 -6.18
N GLN A 74 -13.10 -3.90 -7.09
CA GLN A 74 -11.70 -3.59 -6.86
C GLN A 74 -11.32 -2.23 -7.45
N TYR A 75 -10.68 -1.40 -6.65
CA TYR A 75 -10.20 -0.08 -7.07
C TYR A 75 -8.69 -0.09 -7.25
N VAL A 76 -8.22 0.62 -8.27
CA VAL A 76 -6.81 0.70 -8.64
C VAL A 76 -6.40 2.15 -8.76
N LEU A 77 -5.40 2.56 -8.00
CA LEU A 77 -4.68 3.82 -8.21
C LEU A 77 -3.67 3.60 -9.33
N THR A 78 -3.81 4.34 -10.42
CA THR A 78 -2.87 4.36 -11.54
C THR A 78 -2.15 5.69 -11.53
N GLY A 79 -0.82 5.69 -11.49
CA GLY A 79 -0.03 6.92 -11.44
C GLY A 79 1.29 6.81 -12.20
N MET A 80 1.83 7.95 -12.62
CA MET A 80 3.09 8.05 -13.36
C MET A 80 4.22 8.40 -12.40
N HIS A 81 5.29 7.61 -12.43
CA HIS A 81 6.44 7.83 -11.57
C HIS A 81 7.75 7.51 -12.29
N CYS A 82 8.60 8.51 -12.45
CA CYS A 82 9.87 8.42 -13.18
C CYS A 82 9.68 7.92 -14.63
N GLY A 83 8.64 8.41 -15.31
CA GLY A 83 8.25 8.04 -16.68
C GLY A 83 7.63 6.65 -16.82
N LEU A 84 7.35 5.97 -15.70
CA LEU A 84 6.77 4.62 -15.70
C LEU A 84 5.37 4.63 -15.08
N PRO A 85 4.35 4.08 -15.77
CA PRO A 85 3.05 3.89 -15.18
C PRO A 85 3.11 2.79 -14.11
N LYS A 86 2.54 3.09 -12.94
CA LYS A 86 2.41 2.18 -11.80
C LYS A 86 0.92 1.99 -11.49
N HIS A 87 0.58 0.78 -11.02
CA HIS A 87 -0.78 0.42 -10.62
C HIS A 87 -0.76 -0.21 -9.25
N LEU A 88 -1.48 0.40 -8.31
CA LEU A 88 -1.59 -0.05 -6.93
C LEU A 88 -3.04 -0.43 -6.65
N LEU A 89 -3.25 -1.65 -6.17
CA LEU A 89 -4.58 -2.10 -5.73
C LEU A 89 -4.92 -1.38 -4.41
N LEU A 90 -6.08 -0.74 -4.38
CA LEU A 90 -6.63 -0.14 -3.17
C LEU A 90 -7.46 -1.22 -2.47
N VAL A 91 -6.94 -1.69 -1.34
CA VAL A 91 -7.63 -2.60 -0.44
C VAL A 91 -8.00 -1.84 0.82
N ASP A 92 -9.17 -2.10 1.37
CA ASP A 92 -9.50 -1.62 2.69
C ASP A 92 -8.49 -2.18 3.71
N PRO A 93 -8.16 -1.44 4.78
CA PRO A 93 -7.20 -1.88 5.80
C PRO A 93 -7.65 -3.13 6.58
N GLU A 94 -8.90 -3.54 6.43
CA GLU A 94 -9.45 -4.80 6.95
C GLU A 94 -9.29 -5.97 5.96
N GLY A 95 -8.77 -5.72 4.75
CA GLY A 95 -8.56 -6.71 3.70
C GLY A 95 -9.84 -7.22 3.03
N VAL A 96 -10.99 -6.62 3.36
CA VAL A 96 -12.29 -7.06 2.85
C VAL A 96 -12.56 -6.37 1.51
N VAL A 97 -12.45 -7.13 0.42
CA VAL A 97 -13.15 -6.76 -0.81
C VAL A 97 -14.63 -6.92 -0.50
N SER A 98 -15.40 -5.83 -0.54
CA SER A 98 -16.86 -5.86 -0.37
C SER A 98 -17.46 -6.82 -1.39
N SER A 99 -17.64 -8.07 -0.99
CA SER A 99 -18.50 -9.04 -1.64
C SER A 99 -19.91 -8.65 -1.24
N TYR A 100 -20.64 -8.06 -2.18
CA TYR A 100 -22.10 -8.18 -2.16
C TYR A 100 -22.49 -9.61 -2.53
#